data_AF-A0A7G2CS59-F1
#
_entry.id   AF-A0A7G2CS59-F1
#
_cell.length_a   1.000
_cell.length_b   1.000
_cell.length_c   1.000
_cell.angle_alpha   90.00
_cell.angle_beta   90.00
_cell.angle_gamma   90.00
#
_symmetry.space_group_name_H-M   'P 1'
#
loop_
_entity.id
_entity.type
_entity.pdbx_description
1 polymer ?
#
loop_
_entity_poly.entity_id
_entity_poly.type
_entity_poly.pdbx_seq_one_letter_code
_entity_poly.pdbx_strand_id
1 'polypeptide(L)'
;MLITLLNDGCLLTIGYDRTVASVRPQRWNLPVLFISACTLSAVACGASLFLLWCALEGWSEEYYEDSVFHKLGLPQLNQGKIITMLYLQVSVSNFLTLFSSRTGSKFFFMMAPGLVLLVGATISLFVSTMVASFWRASSPGGIFTYGLAYGDKRSDRLWPLWIWIYCVSCWFVQDVIKVLLHLFLKKVDAFGYVSAAAATSSAAENHTVKRNEPDEPNAEEV
;
A
#
# COMPACT_ATOMS: atom_id res chain seq x y z
N MET A 1 -4.73 -8.47 -15.92
CA MET A 1 -6.04 -8.94 -15.43
C MET A 1 -5.96 -9.71 -14.11
N LEU A 2 -4.94 -10.55 -13.88
CA LEU A 2 -4.84 -11.26 -12.61
C LEU A 2 -4.58 -10.34 -11.40
N ILE A 3 -3.72 -9.33 -11.58
CA ILE A 3 -3.46 -8.31 -10.54
C ILE A 3 -4.74 -7.59 -10.13
N THR A 4 -5.54 -7.16 -11.12
CA THR A 4 -6.77 -6.39 -10.88
C THR A 4 -7.81 -7.26 -10.17
N LEU A 5 -8.00 -8.51 -10.59
CA LEU A 5 -8.93 -9.44 -9.95
C LEU A 5 -8.59 -9.71 -8.48
N LEU A 6 -7.32 -9.96 -8.18
CA LEU A 6 -6.85 -10.22 -6.81
C LEU A 6 -6.89 -8.98 -5.91
N ASN A 7 -6.65 -7.80 -6.50
CA ASN A 7 -6.75 -6.52 -5.80
C ASN A 7 -8.22 -6.20 -5.47
N ASP A 8 -9.12 -6.28 -6.44
CA ASP A 8 -10.54 -5.99 -6.27
C ASP A 8 -11.20 -6.92 -5.25
N GLY A 9 -10.86 -8.21 -5.28
CA GLY A 9 -11.33 -9.18 -4.27
C GLY A 9 -10.93 -8.80 -2.84
N CYS A 10 -9.76 -8.19 -2.65
CA CYS A 10 -9.31 -7.71 -1.34
C CYS A 10 -9.96 -6.37 -0.97
N LEU A 11 -10.17 -5.46 -1.93
CA LEU A 11 -10.86 -4.19 -1.68
C LEU A 11 -12.26 -4.40 -1.09
N LEU A 12 -12.96 -5.48 -1.47
CA LEU A 12 -14.26 -5.85 -0.88
C LEU A 12 -14.17 -6.09 0.64
N THR A 13 -13.03 -6.56 1.15
CA THR A 13 -12.86 -6.85 2.57
C THR A 13 -12.61 -5.58 3.42
N ILE A 14 -12.34 -4.43 2.79
CA ILE A 14 -12.23 -3.14 3.48
C ILE A 14 -13.55 -2.75 4.13
N GLY A 15 -14.69 -3.14 3.55
CA GLY A 15 -16.01 -2.87 4.14
C GLY A 15 -16.23 -3.55 5.50
N TYR A 16 -15.50 -4.64 5.77
CA TYR A 16 -15.56 -5.39 7.04
C TYR A 16 -14.42 -5.05 7.98
N ASP A 17 -13.75 -3.94 7.71
CA ASP A 17 -12.59 -3.56 8.46
C ASP A 17 -12.90 -2.93 9.83
N ARG A 18 -12.15 -3.34 10.85
CA ARG A 18 -12.10 -2.70 12.16
C ARG A 18 -11.20 -1.46 12.12
N THR A 19 -11.78 -0.31 11.81
CA THR A 19 -11.11 1.00 11.94
C THR A 19 -11.43 1.65 13.28
N VAL A 20 -10.45 2.33 13.88
CA VAL A 20 -10.65 3.11 15.11
C VAL A 20 -11.07 4.52 14.73
N ALA A 21 -12.25 4.94 15.19
CA ALA A 21 -12.75 6.29 14.94
C ALA A 21 -11.82 7.36 15.54
N SER A 22 -11.72 8.50 14.86
CA SER A 22 -11.01 9.67 15.38
C SER A 22 -11.75 10.26 16.58
N VAL A 23 -11.01 10.62 17.63
CA VAL A 23 -11.55 11.29 18.83
C VAL A 23 -12.08 12.70 18.50
N ARG A 24 -11.52 13.33 17.45
CA ARG A 24 -11.95 14.65 16.98
C ARG A 24 -12.83 14.50 15.73
N PRO A 25 -13.87 15.34 15.56
CA PRO A 25 -14.67 15.34 14.34
C PRO A 25 -13.77 15.70 13.15
N GLN A 26 -13.73 14.81 12.17
CA GLN A 26 -12.97 14.99 10.93
C GLN A 26 -13.94 15.43 9.83
N ARG A 27 -13.59 16.48 9.09
CA ARG A 27 -14.27 16.83 7.84
C ARG A 27 -13.65 16.03 6.69
N TRP A 28 -14.45 15.73 5.69
CA TRP A 28 -13.99 15.06 4.47
C TRP A 28 -13.13 16.01 3.63
N ASN A 29 -11.83 16.08 3.95
CA ASN A 29 -10.87 16.95 3.27
C ASN A 29 -10.24 16.21 2.07
N LEU A 30 -10.91 16.31 0.92
CA LEU A 30 -10.47 15.69 -0.34
C LEU A 30 -9.02 16.07 -0.71
N PRO A 31 -8.60 17.35 -0.67
CA PRO A 31 -7.21 17.73 -0.98
C PRO A 31 -6.17 16.94 -0.18
N VAL A 32 -6.37 16.82 1.13
CA VAL A 32 -5.45 16.07 2.01
C VAL A 32 -5.44 14.58 1.66
N LEU A 33 -6.61 14.01 1.35
CA LEU A 33 -6.72 12.63 0.92
C LEU A 33 -5.99 12.38 -0.41
N PHE A 34 -6.17 13.27 -1.40
CA PHE A 34 -5.48 13.19 -2.68
C PHE A 34 -3.97 13.31 -2.54
N ILE A 35 -3.47 14.24 -1.73
CA ILE A 35 -2.02 14.37 -1.50
C ILE A 35 -1.46 13.10 -0.87
N SER A 36 -2.13 12.56 0.17
CA SER A 36 -1.72 11.29 0.80
C SER A 36 -1.71 10.12 -0.18
N ALA A 37 -2.77 9.98 -0.99
CA ALA A 37 -2.88 8.94 -2.01
C ALA A 37 -1.84 9.07 -3.12
N CYS A 38 -1.57 10.29 -3.59
CA CYS A 38 -0.55 10.58 -4.60
C CYS A 38 0.85 10.26 -4.06
N THR A 39 1.16 10.63 -2.81
CA THR A 39 2.47 10.31 -2.22
C THR A 39 2.69 8.81 -2.07
N LEU A 40 1.71 8.06 -1.56
CA LEU A 40 1.81 6.60 -1.46
C LEU A 40 1.98 5.96 -2.84
N SER A 41 1.20 6.40 -3.82
CA SER A 41 1.29 5.93 -5.21
C SER A 41 2.63 6.27 -5.86
N ALA A 42 3.18 7.45 -5.62
CA ALA A 42 4.47 7.88 -6.15
C ALA A 42 5.61 7.01 -5.61
N VAL A 43 5.60 6.69 -4.31
CA VAL A 43 6.60 5.82 -3.69
C VAL A 43 6.48 4.39 -4.25
N ALA A 44 5.27 3.84 -4.35
CA ALA A 44 5.05 2.51 -4.90
C ALA A 44 5.44 2.42 -6.40
N CYS A 45 5.17 3.47 -7.18
CA CYS A 45 5.58 3.58 -8.58
C CYS A 45 7.11 3.66 -8.70
N GLY A 46 7.75 4.51 -7.88
CA GLY A 46 9.20 4.64 -7.83
C GLY A 46 9.90 3.34 -7.47
N ALA A 47 9.38 2.58 -6.50
CA ALA A 47 9.89 1.24 -6.18
C ALA A 47 9.74 0.27 -7.37
N SER A 48 8.61 0.30 -8.07
CA SER A 48 8.38 -0.59 -9.22
C SER A 48 9.32 -0.26 -10.39
N LEU A 49 9.56 1.03 -10.67
CA LEU A 49 10.50 1.48 -11.69
C LEU A 49 11.95 1.16 -11.32
N PHE A 50 12.32 1.33 -10.04
CA PHE A 50 13.64 0.99 -9.56
C PHE A 50 13.91 -0.53 -9.69
N LEU A 51 12.93 -1.36 -9.34
CA LEU A 51 13.05 -2.81 -9.53
C LEU A 51 13.16 -3.16 -11.01
N LEU A 52 12.37 -2.54 -11.88
CA LEU A 52 12.46 -2.74 -13.33
C LEU A 52 13.85 -2.37 -13.86
N TRP A 53 14.40 -1.24 -13.43
CA TRP A 53 15.75 -0.83 -13.80
C TRP A 53 16.80 -1.86 -13.37
N CYS A 54 16.74 -2.31 -12.11
CA CYS A 54 17.62 -3.39 -11.62
C CYS A 54 17.45 -4.70 -12.42
N ALA A 55 16.21 -5.03 -12.78
CA ALA A 55 15.88 -6.25 -13.53
C ALA A 55 16.38 -6.22 -14.98
N LEU A 56 16.37 -5.06 -15.62
CA LEU A 56 16.92 -4.86 -16.96
C LEU A 56 18.45 -4.92 -16.95
N GLU A 57 19.08 -4.29 -15.96
CA GLU A 57 20.53 -4.34 -15.78
C GLU A 57 21.02 -5.75 -15.48
N GLY A 58 20.29 -6.48 -14.62
CA GLY A 58 20.58 -7.88 -14.29
C GLY A 58 20.26 -8.90 -15.39
N TRP A 59 19.60 -8.47 -16.46
CA TRP A 59 19.38 -9.28 -17.67
C TRP A 59 20.51 -9.11 -18.68
N SER A 60 21.01 -7.88 -18.87
CA SER A 60 22.06 -7.60 -19.85
C SER A 60 23.38 -8.26 -19.48
N GLU A 61 23.93 -9.07 -20.39
CA GLU A 61 25.22 -9.77 -20.18
C GLU A 61 26.39 -8.78 -19.99
N GLU A 62 26.33 -7.60 -20.63
CA GLU A 62 27.38 -6.58 -20.58
C GLU A 62 27.41 -5.81 -19.24
N TYR A 63 26.23 -5.58 -18.63
CA TYR A 63 26.10 -4.79 -17.40
C TYR A 63 25.92 -5.65 -16.15
N TYR A 64 25.82 -6.98 -16.31
CA TYR A 64 25.53 -7.88 -15.20
C TYR A 64 26.62 -7.82 -14.11
N GLU A 65 27.90 -7.74 -14.45
CA GLU A 65 29.00 -7.71 -13.46
C GLU A 65 28.93 -6.48 -12.53
N ASP A 66 28.49 -5.34 -13.05
CA ASP A 66 28.30 -4.11 -12.28
C ASP A 66 26.91 -3.99 -11.64
N SER A 67 26.00 -4.92 -11.97
CA SER A 67 24.61 -4.84 -11.57
C SER A 67 24.39 -4.97 -10.06
N VAL A 68 23.31 -4.35 -9.57
CA VAL A 68 22.86 -4.49 -8.18
C VAL A 68 22.62 -5.96 -7.83
N PHE A 69 22.18 -6.78 -8.79
CA PHE A 69 21.94 -8.20 -8.58
C PHE A 69 23.25 -8.99 -8.39
N HIS A 70 24.28 -8.71 -9.17
CA HIS A 70 25.58 -9.34 -9.00
C HIS A 70 26.25 -8.94 -7.68
N LYS A 71 26.18 -7.65 -7.31
CA LYS A 71 26.67 -7.15 -6.01
C LYS A 71 25.97 -7.80 -4.81
N LEU A 72 24.71 -8.22 -4.97
CA LEU A 72 23.93 -8.96 -3.98
C LEU A 72 24.12 -10.48 -4.07
N GLY A 73 24.95 -10.98 -4.98
CA GLY A 73 25.22 -12.40 -5.18
C GLY A 73 24.06 -13.18 -5.83
N LEU A 74 23.15 -12.48 -6.52
CA LEU A 74 21.99 -13.09 -7.17
C LEU A 74 22.34 -13.58 -8.58
N PRO A 75 21.75 -14.71 -9.03
CA PRO A 75 22.00 -15.27 -10.35
C PRO A 75 21.48 -14.34 -11.45
N GLN A 76 21.99 -14.48 -12.68
CA GLN A 76 21.53 -13.67 -13.80
C GLN A 76 20.05 -13.95 -14.11
N LEU A 77 19.31 -12.89 -14.41
CA LEU A 77 17.88 -12.96 -14.66
C LEU A 77 17.62 -13.14 -16.15
N ASN A 78 16.83 -14.14 -16.53
CA ASN A 78 16.40 -14.31 -17.93
C ASN A 78 15.20 -13.38 -18.21
N GLN A 79 15.06 -12.92 -19.45
CA GLN A 79 14.00 -12.03 -19.92
C GLN A 79 12.60 -12.48 -19.45
N GLY A 80 12.30 -13.78 -19.55
CA GLY A 80 10.98 -14.30 -19.16
C GLY A 80 10.66 -14.25 -17.67
N LYS A 81 11.66 -14.05 -16.80
CA LYS A 81 11.48 -13.89 -15.34
C LYS A 81 11.20 -12.44 -14.94
N ILE A 82 11.55 -11.46 -15.78
CA ILE A 82 11.38 -10.02 -15.47
C ILE A 82 9.89 -9.71 -15.26
N ILE A 83 9.03 -10.20 -16.16
CA ILE A 83 7.59 -9.91 -16.13
C ILE A 83 6.92 -10.56 -14.93
N THR A 84 7.28 -11.82 -14.64
CA THR A 84 6.75 -12.56 -13.48
C THR A 84 7.26 -11.98 -12.16
N MET A 85 8.46 -11.39 -12.15
CA MET A 85 9.02 -10.66 -11.01
C MET A 85 8.26 -9.37 -10.74
N LEU A 86 8.03 -8.56 -11.78
CA LEU A 86 7.24 -7.33 -11.66
C LEU A 86 5.80 -7.62 -11.25
N TYR A 87 5.20 -8.69 -11.80
CA TYR A 87 3.88 -9.15 -11.38
C TYR A 87 3.82 -9.42 -9.87
N LEU A 88 4.79 -10.15 -9.33
CA LEU A 88 4.85 -10.47 -7.91
C LEU A 88 5.06 -9.19 -7.07
N GLN A 89 6.01 -8.34 -7.47
CA GLN A 89 6.30 -7.11 -6.74
C GLN A 89 5.09 -6.18 -6.68
N VAL A 90 4.42 -5.93 -7.82
CA VAL A 90 3.25 -5.06 -7.87
C VAL A 90 2.11 -5.65 -7.04
N SER A 91 1.90 -6.98 -7.13
CA SER A 91 0.86 -7.65 -6.34
C SER A 91 1.10 -7.50 -4.83
N VAL A 92 2.32 -7.80 -4.35
CA VAL A 92 2.67 -7.69 -2.93
C VAL A 92 2.64 -6.23 -2.46
N SER A 93 3.22 -5.31 -3.24
CA SER A 93 3.29 -3.88 -2.92
C SER A 93 1.90 -3.25 -2.77
N ASN A 94 0.94 -3.62 -3.62
CA ASN A 94 -0.44 -3.12 -3.52
C ASN A 94 -1.09 -3.50 -2.17
N PHE A 95 -0.93 -4.76 -1.73
CA PHE A 95 -1.49 -5.19 -0.44
C PHE A 95 -0.79 -4.55 0.76
N LEU A 96 0.54 -4.43 0.71
CA LEU A 96 1.30 -3.74 1.75
C LEU A 96 0.90 -2.25 1.85
N THR A 97 0.73 -1.60 0.71
CA THR A 97 0.25 -0.21 0.61
C THR A 97 -1.13 -0.05 1.25
N LEU A 98 -2.04 -1.01 1.01
CA LEU A 98 -3.38 -1.03 1.63
C LEU A 98 -3.30 -1.09 3.17
N PHE A 99 -2.40 -1.89 3.73
CA PHE A 99 -2.20 -1.90 5.19
C PHE A 99 -1.68 -0.56 5.73
N SER A 100 -0.81 0.11 4.98
CA SER A 100 -0.29 1.43 5.36
C SER A 100 -1.36 2.53 5.24
N SER A 101 -2.19 2.51 4.20
CA SER A 101 -3.22 3.53 3.96
C SER A 101 -4.32 3.53 5.02
N ARG A 102 -4.68 2.36 5.55
CA ARG A 102 -5.64 2.21 6.65
C ARG A 102 -5.24 2.93 7.93
N THR A 103 -3.95 3.01 8.21
CA THR A 103 -3.45 3.58 9.48
C THR A 103 -3.32 5.10 9.46
N GLY A 104 -3.57 5.74 8.31
CA GLY A 104 -3.59 7.19 8.15
C GLY A 104 -2.32 7.84 8.69
N SER A 105 -2.47 8.73 9.68
CA SER A 105 -1.33 9.43 10.31
C SER A 105 -0.48 8.58 11.26
N LYS A 106 -0.90 7.36 11.61
CA LYS A 106 -0.16 6.49 12.54
C LYS A 106 0.70 5.50 11.78
N PHE A 107 1.74 4.99 12.44
CA PHE A 107 2.52 3.86 11.93
C PHE A 107 1.65 2.62 11.81
N PHE A 108 2.01 1.72 10.89
CA PHE A 108 1.21 0.52 10.64
C PHE A 108 1.05 -0.37 11.89
N PHE A 109 2.06 -0.44 12.76
CA PHE A 109 2.04 -1.24 14.00
C PHE A 109 1.02 -0.78 15.04
N MET A 110 0.50 0.45 14.93
CA MET A 110 -0.37 1.04 15.96
C MET A 110 -1.83 0.61 15.85
N MET A 111 -2.24 0.00 14.74
CA MET A 111 -3.62 -0.46 14.53
C MET A 111 -3.62 -1.84 13.89
N ALA A 112 -4.15 -2.83 14.62
CA ALA A 112 -4.29 -4.18 14.10
C ALA A 112 -5.36 -4.21 12.98
N PRO A 113 -5.09 -4.90 11.86
CA PRO A 113 -6.06 -5.05 10.79
C PRO A 113 -7.23 -5.94 11.24
N GLY A 114 -8.42 -5.70 10.64
CA GLY A 114 -9.55 -6.62 10.79
C GLY A 114 -9.19 -8.03 10.31
N LEU A 115 -9.72 -9.05 11.00
CA LEU A 115 -9.42 -10.46 10.73
C LEU A 115 -9.82 -10.85 9.29
N VAL A 116 -10.94 -10.33 8.79
CA VAL A 116 -11.43 -10.55 7.42
C VAL A 116 -10.45 -10.01 6.37
N LEU A 117 -9.92 -8.79 6.56
CA LEU A 117 -8.91 -8.24 5.66
C LEU A 117 -7.64 -9.08 5.70
N LEU A 118 -7.17 -9.46 6.88
CA LEU A 118 -5.94 -10.23 7.02
C LEU A 118 -6.06 -11.59 6.30
N VAL A 119 -7.18 -12.29 6.48
CA VAL A 119 -7.43 -13.57 5.79
C VAL A 119 -7.55 -13.37 4.27
N GLY A 120 -8.29 -12.34 3.82
CA GLY A 120 -8.40 -12.03 2.39
C GLY A 120 -7.05 -11.69 1.75
N ALA A 121 -6.26 -10.83 2.40
CA ALA A 121 -4.93 -10.44 1.94
C ALA A 121 -3.95 -11.61 1.95
N THR A 122 -3.95 -12.45 2.99
CA THR A 122 -3.06 -13.63 3.06
C THR A 122 -3.36 -14.66 1.98
N ILE A 123 -4.64 -14.95 1.72
CA ILE A 123 -5.04 -15.83 0.61
C ILE A 123 -4.62 -15.22 -0.72
N SER A 124 -4.88 -13.94 -0.93
CA SER A 124 -4.55 -13.25 -2.18
C SER A 124 -3.03 -13.21 -2.44
N LEU A 125 -2.24 -12.85 -1.42
CA LEU A 125 -0.79 -12.86 -1.46
C LEU A 125 -0.21 -14.26 -1.69
N PHE A 126 -0.81 -15.28 -1.06
CA PHE A 126 -0.43 -16.67 -1.26
C PHE A 126 -0.67 -17.10 -2.71
N VAL A 127 -1.86 -16.82 -3.26
CA VAL A 127 -2.18 -17.11 -4.66
C VAL A 127 -1.25 -16.36 -5.61
N SER A 128 -1.00 -15.06 -5.41
CA SER A 128 -0.04 -14.28 -6.21
C SER A 128 1.36 -14.90 -6.17
N THR A 129 1.83 -15.31 -4.99
CA THR A 129 3.16 -15.90 -4.83
C THR A 129 3.24 -17.26 -5.52
N MET A 130 2.20 -18.10 -5.41
CA MET A 130 2.13 -19.41 -6.09
C MET A 130 2.10 -19.25 -7.60
N VAL A 131 1.27 -18.34 -8.11
CA VAL A 131 1.20 -18.03 -9.54
C VAL A 131 2.56 -17.55 -10.04
N ALA A 132 3.20 -16.58 -9.38
CA ALA A 132 4.48 -16.05 -9.80
C ALA A 132 5.61 -17.10 -9.75
N SER A 133 5.57 -17.99 -8.75
CA SER A 133 6.60 -19.01 -8.55
C SER A 133 6.48 -20.16 -9.54
N PHE A 134 5.27 -20.68 -9.74
CA PHE A 134 5.02 -21.91 -10.50
C PHE A 134 4.40 -21.67 -11.88
N TRP A 135 4.39 -20.43 -12.36
CA TRP A 135 3.87 -20.10 -13.70
C TRP A 135 4.51 -21.01 -14.76
N ARG A 136 3.69 -21.76 -15.49
CA ARG A 136 4.16 -22.60 -16.58
C ARG A 136 4.74 -21.71 -17.68
N ALA A 137 5.81 -22.18 -18.34
CA ALA A 137 6.36 -21.51 -19.51
C ALA A 137 5.25 -21.31 -20.54
N SER A 138 4.82 -20.06 -20.69
CA SER A 138 3.70 -19.67 -21.52
C SER A 138 3.99 -18.30 -22.09
N SER A 139 3.40 -18.01 -23.24
CA SER A 139 3.55 -16.74 -23.93
C SER A 139 2.24 -15.95 -23.91
N PRO A 140 1.82 -15.43 -22.74
CA PRO A 140 0.63 -14.60 -22.65
C PRO A 140 0.86 -13.33 -23.49
N GLY A 141 0.08 -13.17 -24.56
CA GLY A 141 0.19 -12.01 -25.45
C GLY A 141 1.46 -11.97 -26.32
N GLY A 142 2.11 -13.11 -26.55
CA GLY A 142 3.30 -13.19 -27.41
C GLY A 142 4.64 -12.91 -26.70
N ILE A 143 4.63 -12.68 -25.39
CA ILE A 143 5.84 -12.45 -24.59
C ILE A 143 6.14 -13.70 -23.77
N PHE A 144 7.34 -14.26 -23.93
CA PHE A 144 7.75 -15.46 -23.20
C PHE A 144 7.86 -15.18 -21.70
N THR A 145 7.09 -15.91 -20.88
CA THR A 145 7.09 -15.78 -19.42
C THR A 145 7.18 -17.15 -18.77
N TYR A 146 7.89 -17.23 -17.65
CA TYR A 146 7.96 -18.45 -16.87
C TYR A 146 8.17 -18.14 -15.39
N GLY A 147 7.81 -19.10 -14.53
CA GLY A 147 7.79 -18.91 -13.09
C GLY A 147 9.17 -18.65 -12.50
N LEU A 148 9.20 -17.83 -11.47
CA LEU A 148 10.44 -17.44 -10.79
C LEU A 148 11.18 -18.62 -10.18
N ALA A 149 10.45 -19.63 -9.73
CA ALA A 149 11.02 -20.81 -9.08
C ALA A 149 11.57 -21.85 -10.09
N TYR A 150 11.43 -21.60 -11.40
CA TYR A 150 12.07 -22.44 -12.42
C TYR A 150 13.55 -22.07 -12.55
N GLY A 151 14.40 -23.06 -12.34
CA GLY A 151 15.85 -22.98 -12.47
C GLY A 151 16.51 -24.22 -11.88
N ASP A 152 17.66 -24.58 -12.45
CA ASP A 152 18.42 -25.77 -12.05
C ASP A 152 19.16 -25.54 -10.74
N LYS A 153 19.57 -24.29 -10.47
CA LYS A 153 20.28 -23.93 -9.24
C LYS A 153 19.30 -23.61 -8.12
N ARG A 154 19.64 -24.01 -6.89
CA ARG A 154 18.88 -23.65 -5.69
C ARG A 154 18.75 -22.13 -5.53
N SER A 155 19.75 -21.37 -5.96
CA SER A 155 19.76 -19.90 -5.94
C SER A 155 18.67 -19.29 -6.84
N ASP A 156 18.34 -19.93 -7.96
CA ASP A 156 17.29 -19.46 -8.87
C ASP A 156 15.90 -19.64 -8.26
N ARG A 157 15.73 -20.59 -7.34
CA ARG A 157 14.42 -20.85 -6.70
C ARG A 157 14.09 -19.83 -5.61
N LEU A 158 15.06 -19.02 -5.20
CA LEU A 158 14.91 -18.04 -4.10
C LEU A 158 14.47 -16.64 -4.58
N TRP A 159 14.27 -16.45 -5.89
CA TRP A 159 13.78 -15.19 -6.45
C TRP A 159 12.48 -14.65 -5.82
N PRO A 160 11.43 -15.47 -5.58
CA PRO A 160 10.19 -14.99 -4.96
C PRO A 160 10.42 -14.44 -3.55
N LEU A 161 11.33 -15.05 -2.79
CA LEU A 161 11.67 -14.65 -1.42
C LEU A 161 12.40 -13.30 -1.42
N TRP A 162 13.35 -13.12 -2.35
CA TRP A 162 14.08 -11.85 -2.47
C TRP A 162 13.13 -10.69 -2.80
N ILE A 163 12.16 -10.92 -3.69
CA ILE A 163 11.14 -9.91 -4.04
C ILE A 163 10.28 -9.58 -2.82
N TRP A 164 9.91 -10.57 -2.01
CA TRP A 164 9.20 -10.33 -0.76
C TRP A 164 9.99 -9.42 0.18
N ILE A 165 11.29 -9.67 0.37
CA ILE A 165 12.18 -8.82 1.17
C ILE A 165 12.22 -7.40 0.59
N TYR A 166 12.37 -7.26 -0.72
CA TYR A 166 12.36 -5.98 -1.41
C TYR A 166 11.05 -5.22 -1.16
N CYS A 167 9.89 -5.87 -1.35
CA CYS A 167 8.58 -5.28 -1.13
C CYS A 167 8.38 -4.82 0.32
N VAL A 168 8.74 -5.65 1.30
CA VAL A 168 8.65 -5.29 2.72
C VAL A 168 9.57 -4.11 3.06
N SER A 169 10.77 -4.07 2.48
CA SER A 169 11.72 -2.97 2.70
C SER A 169 11.19 -1.66 2.13
N CYS A 170 10.72 -1.66 0.88
CA CYS A 170 10.12 -0.48 0.26
C CYS A 170 8.85 -0.03 0.98
N TRP A 171 8.04 -0.98 1.46
CA TRP A 171 6.84 -0.69 2.24
C TRP A 171 7.17 0.01 3.56
N PHE A 172 8.23 -0.39 4.26
CA PHE A 172 8.65 0.29 5.48
C PHE A 172 9.04 1.75 5.19
N VAL A 173 9.79 1.99 4.11
CA VAL A 173 10.13 3.35 3.65
C VAL A 173 8.85 4.14 3.32
N GLN A 174 7.88 3.50 2.66
CA GLN A 174 6.60 4.10 2.34
C GLN A 174 5.80 4.49 3.59
N ASP A 175 5.77 3.65 4.63
CA ASP A 175 5.08 3.95 5.89
C ASP A 175 5.72 5.14 6.61
N VAL A 176 7.06 5.23 6.60
CA VAL A 176 7.79 6.38 7.16
C VAL A 176 7.46 7.67 6.40
N ILE A 177 7.52 7.67 5.07
CA ILE A 177 7.19 8.83 4.24
C ILE A 177 5.75 9.29 4.49
N LYS A 178 4.81 8.35 4.59
CA LYS A 178 3.40 8.63 4.91
C LYS A 178 3.28 9.35 6.27
N VAL A 179 3.94 8.85 7.32
CA VAL A 179 3.89 9.49 8.64
C VAL A 179 4.49 10.89 8.59
N LEU A 180 5.64 11.07 7.93
CA LEU A 180 6.28 12.38 7.76
C LEU A 180 5.38 13.37 7.02
N LEU A 181 4.71 12.92 5.95
CA LEU A 181 3.73 13.72 5.22
C LEU A 181 2.60 14.20 6.14
N HIS A 182 2.02 13.30 6.94
CA HIS A 182 0.95 13.68 7.86
C HIS A 182 1.42 14.61 8.99
N LEU A 183 2.66 14.46 9.47
CA LEU A 183 3.25 15.40 10.42
C LEU A 183 3.46 16.78 9.78
N PHE A 184 3.93 16.82 8.53
CA PHE A 184 4.11 18.06 7.78
C PHE A 184 2.78 18.77 7.53
N LEU A 185 1.76 18.04 7.05
CA LEU A 185 0.41 18.58 6.82
C LEU A 185 -0.21 19.14 8.11
N LYS A 186 0.01 18.47 9.25
CA LYS A 186 -0.39 18.97 10.57
C LYS A 186 0.34 20.25 10.96
N LYS A 187 1.66 20.31 10.74
CA LYS A 187 2.51 21.43 11.15
C LYS A 187 2.23 22.70 10.33
N VAL A 188 1.97 22.54 9.03
CA VAL A 188 1.74 23.66 8.11
C VAL A 188 0.27 24.11 8.11
N ASP A 189 -0.62 23.37 8.78
CA ASP A 189 -2.08 23.52 8.65
C ASP A 189 -2.53 23.58 7.18
N ALA A 190 -1.84 22.83 6.34
CA ALA A 190 -2.08 22.84 4.90
C ALA A 190 -3.52 22.39 4.64
N PHE A 191 -4.28 23.21 3.90
CA PHE A 191 -5.71 22.99 3.64
C PHE A 191 -6.60 22.94 4.89
N GLY A 192 -6.19 23.57 5.99
CA GLY A 192 -7.00 23.68 7.22
C GLY A 192 -7.12 22.36 8.00
N TYR A 193 -6.15 21.46 7.90
CA TYR A 193 -6.16 20.16 8.59
C TYR A 193 -6.38 20.27 10.11
N VAL A 194 -5.85 21.32 10.74
CA VAL A 194 -5.97 21.62 12.18
C VAL A 194 -7.03 22.70 12.43
N SER A 195 -7.05 23.79 11.66
CA SER A 195 -8.04 24.88 11.84
C SER A 195 -9.48 24.44 11.57
N ALA A 196 -9.71 23.58 10.56
CA ALA A 196 -11.06 23.07 10.28
C ALA A 196 -11.51 22.02 11.31
N ALA A 197 -10.57 21.24 11.86
CA ALA A 197 -10.86 20.30 12.94
C ALA A 197 -11.19 21.03 14.25
N ALA A 198 -10.49 22.13 14.56
CA ALA A 198 -10.78 22.99 15.71
C ALA A 198 -12.15 23.68 15.56
N ALA A 199 -12.44 24.28 14.39
CA ALA A 199 -13.73 24.92 14.13
C ALA A 199 -14.91 23.94 14.21
N THR A 200 -14.72 22.69 13.79
CA THR A 200 -15.76 21.65 13.90
C THR A 200 -15.95 21.17 15.34
N SER A 201 -14.88 21.10 16.14
CA SER A 201 -14.97 20.77 17.56
C SER A 201 -15.78 21.82 18.32
N SER A 202 -15.49 23.11 18.10
CA SER A 202 -16.24 24.20 18.72
C SER A 202 -17.70 24.24 18.25
N ALA A 203 -17.97 23.93 16.98
CA ALA A 203 -19.34 23.82 16.49
C ALA A 203 -20.11 22.64 17.10
N ALA A 204 -19.45 21.48 17.26
CA ALA A 204 -20.05 20.31 17.91
C ALA A 204 -20.34 20.57 19.39
N GLU A 205 -19.41 21.21 20.10
CA GLU A 205 -19.56 21.62 21.49
C GLU A 205 -20.74 22.59 21.68
N ASN A 206 -20.82 23.63 20.84
CA ASN A 206 -21.95 24.56 20.85
C ASN A 206 -23.30 23.87 20.58
N HIS A 207 -23.33 22.87 19.70
CA HIS A 207 -24.55 22.12 19.39
C HIS A 207 -24.95 21.17 20.52
N THR A 208 -23.99 20.60 21.26
CA THR A 208 -24.26 19.82 22.47
C THR A 208 -24.73 20.69 23.63
N VAL A 209 -24.20 21.91 23.77
CA VAL A 209 -24.66 22.88 24.78
C VAL A 209 -26.10 23.30 24.49
N LYS A 210 -26.42 23.71 23.25
CA LYS A 210 -27.80 24.05 22.85
C LYS A 210 -28.82 22.91 23.01
N ARG A 211 -28.39 21.66 22.83
CA ARG A 211 -29.26 20.50 23.04
C ARG A 211 -29.54 20.22 24.53
N ASN A 212 -28.64 20.64 25.40
CA ASN A 212 -28.74 20.42 26.84
C ASN A 212 -29.30 21.64 27.59
N GLU A 213 -29.57 22.75 26.89
CA GLU A 213 -30.39 23.84 27.44
C GLU A 213 -31.83 23.32 27.64
N PRO A 214 -32.44 23.49 28.82
CA PRO A 214 -33.84 23.16 29.02
C PRO A 214 -34.69 24.04 28.10
N ASP A 215 -35.65 23.43 27.39
CA ASP A 215 -36.61 24.18 26.56
C ASP A 215 -37.26 25.26 27.44
N GLU A 216 -37.02 26.54 27.12
CA GLU A 216 -37.72 27.64 27.79
C GLU A 216 -39.22 27.41 27.60
N PRO A 217 -40.03 27.40 28.69
CA PRO A 217 -41.46 27.26 28.54
C PRO A 217 -41.96 28.45 27.74
N ASN A 218 -42.56 28.18 26.57
CA ASN A 218 -43.18 29.18 25.70
C ASN A 218 -44.04 30.13 26.54
N ALA A 219 -43.52 31.34 26.76
CA ALA A 219 -44.24 32.42 27.42
C ALA A 219 -45.14 33.13 26.40
N GLU A 220 -46.00 32.37 25.70
CA GLU A 220 -47.08 32.91 24.89
C GLU A 220 -48.25 31.93 24.89
N GLU A 221 -49.21 32.14 25.79
CA GLU A 221 -50.65 32.11 25.51
C GLU A 221 -51.43 32.53 26.78
N VAL A 222 -51.86 33.80 26.77
CA VAL A 222 -53.01 34.46 27.44
C VAL A 222 -53.18 34.35 28.96
#